data_AF-A0A8K0ADH6-F1
#
_entry.id   AF-A0A8K0ADH6-F1
#
_cell.length_a   1.000
_cell.length_b   1.000
_cell.length_c   1.000
_cell.angle_alpha   90.00
_cell.angle_beta   90.00
_cell.angle_gamma   90.00
#
_symmetry.space_group_name_H-M   'P 1'
#
loop_
_entity.id
_entity.type
_entity.pdbx_description
1 polymer ?
#
loop_
_entity_poly.entity_id
_entity_poly.type
_entity_poly.pdbx_seq_one_letter_code
_entity_poly.pdbx_strand_id
1 'polypeptide(L)'
;MSRTVESMKARPVPCDRLYPVGLPAVIAGVSSVLLSPGVWAMDVLLSAYLLTTPERQGRTALLRLWTCLKIGALLAMFLVCTPVSIIGAILRMISGPFRRPFLYQTARSPTDTRTANATDPADFTVATANVCLLPESFSRINNQRHTKWRVTEVGRRVVDSQKQQSDKRTLETSSHGPNEEFLSSVDSTFPPNVDVFCFQEVFYSDVSRKLTKELLKCYGHVISDVGICSFTNGWGLNSGLLIASKHPILAADFKPFRVKTGKHEVIAAKGLLMVKIHLGTRDGRDVVGYVATTHLQSYQGKQPIQTTQLTLMQTWLQEFRLSTKTGNETVVIDVVCGDFNFDNMSPGYKASWTHPLLDVYQDVCSLQKGRDKPWTIGTEMRQVVLYDEAISTPERMAATLRQRHLQGRYLLDATIQNPTIDMVWEVEEEAVRLDEDDVPETSGRVRVDKVLYRTDSLGGECTVTPVGYRSVTQFAGLTDHVSVCLTFRMGRK
;
A
#
# COMPACT_ATOMS: atom_id res chain seq x y z
N MET A 1 11.92 -29.44 -22.32
CA MET A 1 10.45 -29.43 -22.25
C MET A 1 9.99 -28.06 -21.78
N SER A 2 9.57 -27.22 -22.73
CA SER A 2 9.12 -25.85 -22.52
C SER A 2 7.76 -25.85 -21.80
N ARG A 3 7.72 -25.43 -20.54
CA ARG A 3 6.47 -25.03 -19.89
C ARG A 3 6.22 -23.58 -20.26
N THR A 4 5.34 -23.38 -21.22
CA THR A 4 4.75 -22.11 -21.62
C THR A 4 4.32 -21.37 -20.36
N VAL A 5 4.99 -20.26 -20.06
CA VAL A 5 4.50 -19.28 -19.09
C VAL A 5 3.31 -18.63 -19.77
N GLU A 6 2.10 -19.11 -19.47
CA GLU A 6 0.89 -18.37 -19.80
C GLU A 6 1.02 -16.99 -19.15
N SER A 7 1.34 -15.99 -19.96
CA SER A 7 1.04 -14.61 -19.64
C SER A 7 -0.46 -14.56 -19.37
N MET A 8 -0.82 -14.45 -18.10
CA MET A 8 -2.21 -14.27 -17.69
C MET A 8 -2.72 -13.02 -18.42
N LYS A 9 -3.53 -13.20 -19.46
CA LYS A 9 -4.23 -12.11 -20.14
C LYS A 9 -5.13 -11.42 -19.11
N ALA A 10 -5.21 -10.09 -19.19
CA ALA A 10 -6.13 -9.31 -18.37
C ALA A 10 -7.55 -9.91 -18.45
N ARG A 11 -8.14 -10.22 -17.30
CA ARG A 11 -9.43 -10.95 -17.25
C ARG A 11 -10.59 -9.94 -17.19
N PRO A 12 -11.61 -10.05 -18.06
CA PRO A 12 -12.85 -9.31 -17.89
C PRO A 12 -13.56 -9.81 -16.61
N VAL A 13 -13.74 -8.94 -15.61
CA VAL A 13 -14.03 -9.34 -14.22
C VAL A 13 -15.52 -9.71 -14.04
N PRO A 14 -15.86 -10.90 -13.49
CA PRO A 14 -16.11 -11.01 -12.05
C PRO A 14 -15.32 -12.16 -11.37
N CYS A 15 -14.74 -11.84 -10.21
CA CYS A 15 -14.02 -12.77 -9.34
C CYS A 15 -14.46 -12.57 -7.89
N ASP A 16 -15.75 -12.81 -7.62
CA ASP A 16 -16.39 -12.64 -6.31
C ASP A 16 -15.91 -13.64 -5.24
N ARG A 17 -15.28 -14.74 -5.68
CA ARG A 17 -14.72 -15.80 -4.84
C ARG A 17 -13.30 -16.13 -5.26
N LEU A 18 -12.45 -16.46 -4.29
CA LEU A 18 -11.07 -16.88 -4.53
C LEU A 18 -10.97 -18.22 -5.24
N TYR A 19 -11.94 -19.09 -5.04
CA TYR A 19 -11.98 -20.42 -5.61
C TYR A 19 -13.28 -20.60 -6.39
N PRO A 20 -13.25 -21.33 -7.52
CA PRO A 20 -14.46 -21.70 -8.22
C PRO A 20 -15.38 -22.53 -7.31
N VAL A 21 -16.69 -22.45 -7.55
CA VAL A 21 -17.69 -23.22 -6.81
C VAL A 21 -17.43 -24.72 -6.97
N GLY A 22 -17.72 -25.50 -5.92
CA GLY A 22 -17.54 -26.95 -5.91
C GLY A 22 -16.31 -27.40 -5.12
N LEU A 23 -15.72 -28.51 -5.54
CA LEU A 23 -14.66 -29.20 -4.82
C LEU A 23 -13.45 -28.29 -4.45
N PRO A 24 -12.92 -27.42 -5.34
CA PRO A 24 -11.80 -26.55 -4.98
C PRO A 24 -12.08 -25.61 -3.81
N ALA A 25 -13.28 -25.02 -3.77
CA ALA A 25 -13.70 -24.17 -2.66
C ALA A 25 -13.86 -24.95 -1.35
N VAL A 26 -14.40 -26.18 -1.41
CA VAL A 26 -14.53 -27.05 -0.22
C VAL A 26 -13.15 -27.43 0.32
N ILE A 27 -12.22 -27.87 -0.53
CA ILE A 27 -10.85 -28.22 -0.13
C ILE A 27 -10.15 -27.00 0.50
N ALA A 28 -10.28 -25.82 -0.11
CA ALA A 28 -9.71 -24.59 0.43
C ALA A 28 -10.31 -24.19 1.79
N GLY A 29 -11.63 -24.40 1.97
CA GLY A 29 -12.33 -24.20 3.24
C GLY A 29 -11.81 -25.14 4.34
N VAL A 30 -11.78 -26.44 4.07
CA VAL A 30 -11.24 -27.46 4.99
C VAL A 30 -9.78 -27.18 5.32
N SER A 31 -8.95 -26.89 4.31
CA SER A 31 -7.57 -26.49 4.48
C SER A 31 -7.43 -25.33 5.48
N SER A 32 -8.26 -24.29 5.34
CA SER A 32 -8.23 -23.12 6.22
C SER A 32 -8.56 -23.49 7.67
N VAL A 33 -9.57 -24.34 7.88
CA VAL A 33 -9.96 -24.80 9.23
C VAL A 33 -8.83 -25.61 9.88
N LEU A 34 -8.22 -26.54 9.14
CA LEU A 34 -7.14 -27.39 9.67
C LEU A 34 -5.84 -26.62 9.94
N LEU A 35 -5.53 -25.59 9.14
CA LEU A 35 -4.34 -24.75 9.33
C LEU A 35 -4.47 -23.76 10.50
N SER A 36 -5.69 -23.28 10.76
CA SER A 36 -5.91 -22.13 11.65
C SER A 36 -5.31 -22.30 13.06
N PRO A 37 -5.50 -23.44 13.76
CA PRO A 37 -4.99 -23.60 15.13
C PRO A 37 -3.47 -23.56 15.21
N GLY A 38 -2.76 -24.28 14.32
CA GLY A 38 -1.29 -24.33 14.34
C GLY A 38 -0.65 -23.02 13.89
N VAL A 39 -1.19 -22.37 12.86
CA VAL A 39 -0.73 -21.05 12.42
C VAL A 39 -0.94 -20.01 13.53
N TRP A 40 -2.10 -20.03 14.19
CA TRP A 40 -2.38 -19.14 15.30
C TRP A 40 -1.45 -19.40 16.49
N ALA A 41 -1.26 -20.65 16.90
CA ALA A 41 -0.37 -21.01 18.00
C ALA A 41 1.08 -20.57 17.71
N MET A 42 1.55 -20.78 16.48
CA MET A 42 2.87 -20.32 16.02
C MET A 42 2.99 -18.79 16.07
N ASP A 43 2.02 -18.06 15.53
CA ASP A 43 2.05 -16.58 15.49
C ASP A 43 2.08 -15.98 16.91
N VAL A 44 1.26 -16.51 17.82
CA VAL A 44 1.23 -16.07 19.23
C VAL A 44 2.51 -16.48 19.97
N LEU A 45 3.05 -17.67 19.71
CA LEU A 45 4.31 -18.13 20.29
C LEU A 45 5.47 -17.22 19.88
N LEU A 46 5.63 -16.95 18.58
CA LEU A 46 6.65 -16.04 18.06
C LEU A 46 6.47 -14.62 18.61
N SER A 47 5.23 -14.13 18.67
CA SER A 47 4.89 -12.83 19.24
C SER A 47 5.32 -12.68 20.71
N ALA A 48 5.35 -13.77 21.48
CA ALA A 48 5.78 -13.73 22.88
C ALA A 48 7.28 -13.40 23.04
N TYR A 49 8.10 -13.72 22.02
CA TYR A 49 9.53 -13.42 21.96
C TYR A 49 9.84 -12.07 21.31
N LEU A 50 8.96 -11.57 20.45
CA LEU A 50 9.14 -10.31 19.71
C LEU A 50 8.47 -9.15 20.46
N LEU A 51 9.25 -8.45 21.27
CA LEU A 51 8.77 -7.36 22.12
C LEU A 51 8.89 -6.01 21.43
N THR A 52 7.78 -5.27 21.47
CA THR A 52 7.72 -3.85 21.09
C THR A 52 8.42 -2.96 22.12
N THR A 53 8.82 -1.74 21.74
CA THR A 53 9.50 -0.78 22.63
C THR A 53 8.77 -0.59 23.98
N PRO A 54 7.43 -0.38 24.03
CA PRO A 54 6.73 -0.22 25.31
C PRO A 54 6.75 -1.49 26.17
N GLU A 55 6.70 -2.68 25.55
CA GLU A 55 6.73 -3.95 26.26
C GLU A 55 8.11 -4.27 26.85
N ARG A 56 9.20 -3.75 26.24
CA ARG A 56 10.56 -3.89 26.78
C ARG A 56 10.75 -3.05 28.05
N GLN A 57 10.18 -1.85 28.08
CA GLN A 57 10.32 -0.90 29.19
C GLN A 57 9.46 -1.28 30.41
N GLY A 58 8.28 -1.90 30.22
CA GLY A 58 7.28 -2.10 31.27
C GLY A 58 7.24 -3.48 31.97
N ARG A 59 8.18 -4.40 31.72
CA ARG A 59 8.06 -5.80 32.21
C ARG A 59 8.61 -6.04 33.62
N THR A 60 7.69 -6.25 34.57
CA THR A 60 7.99 -6.75 35.92
C THR A 60 8.41 -8.24 35.92
N ALA A 61 9.06 -8.70 36.99
CA ALA A 61 9.48 -10.10 37.14
C ALA A 61 8.29 -11.08 37.08
N LEU A 62 7.15 -10.71 37.66
CA LEU A 62 5.91 -11.49 37.62
C LEU A 62 5.41 -11.68 36.18
N LEU A 63 5.37 -10.61 35.39
CA LEU A 63 4.98 -10.66 33.97
C LEU A 63 5.90 -11.57 33.15
N ARG A 64 7.20 -11.63 33.47
CA ARG A 64 8.15 -12.54 32.81
C ARG A 64 7.83 -14.00 33.14
N LEU A 65 7.57 -14.33 34.41
CA LEU A 65 7.19 -15.68 34.83
C LEU A 65 5.90 -16.15 34.15
N TRP A 66 4.86 -15.32 34.13
CA TRP A 66 3.62 -15.60 33.41
C TRP A 66 3.84 -15.81 31.91
N THR A 67 4.75 -15.04 31.31
CA THR A 67 5.13 -15.19 29.90
C THR A 67 5.80 -16.55 29.66
N CYS A 68 6.70 -17.01 30.55
CA CYS A 68 7.33 -18.33 30.45
C CYS A 68 6.31 -19.47 30.52
N LEU A 69 5.38 -19.43 31.47
CA LEU A 69 4.32 -20.44 31.58
C LEU A 69 3.42 -20.45 30.32
N LYS A 70 3.05 -19.26 29.84
CA LYS A 70 2.27 -19.10 28.61
C LYS A 70 2.99 -19.66 27.40
N ILE A 71 4.30 -19.42 27.27
CA ILE A 71 5.14 -19.98 26.20
C ILE A 71 5.11 -21.51 26.24
N GLY A 72 5.24 -22.13 27.40
CA GLY A 72 5.17 -23.60 27.55
C GLY A 72 3.83 -24.16 27.07
N ALA A 73 2.72 -23.55 27.48
CA ALA A 73 1.38 -23.95 27.04
C ALA A 73 1.17 -23.76 25.52
N LEU A 74 1.64 -22.64 24.96
CA LEU A 74 1.57 -22.36 23.53
C LEU A 74 2.42 -23.34 22.71
N LEU A 75 3.60 -23.71 23.20
CA LEU A 75 4.46 -24.70 22.56
C LEU A 75 3.79 -26.07 22.54
N ALA A 76 3.23 -26.52 23.66
CA ALA A 76 2.47 -27.77 23.72
C ALA A 76 1.30 -27.77 22.72
N MET A 77 0.53 -26.67 22.68
CA MET A 77 -0.57 -26.52 21.72
C MET A 77 -0.07 -26.54 20.26
N PHE A 78 1.02 -25.83 19.95
CA PHE A 78 1.61 -25.86 18.61
C PHE A 78 2.01 -27.27 18.20
N LEU A 79 2.67 -28.04 19.08
CA LEU A 79 3.05 -29.42 18.82
C LEU A 79 1.83 -30.33 18.56
N VAL A 80 0.76 -30.17 19.35
CA VAL A 80 -0.50 -30.94 19.17
C VAL A 80 -1.20 -30.56 17.86
N CYS A 81 -1.22 -29.28 17.49
CA CYS A 81 -1.88 -28.80 16.27
C CYS A 81 -1.04 -29.03 14.99
N THR A 82 0.26 -29.32 15.11
CA THR A 82 1.18 -29.45 13.97
C THR A 82 0.74 -30.54 12.99
N PRO A 83 0.43 -31.79 13.40
CA PRO A 83 0.02 -32.85 12.47
C PRO A 83 -1.23 -32.47 11.65
N VAL A 84 -2.22 -31.87 12.30
CA VAL A 84 -3.46 -31.40 11.66
C VAL A 84 -3.17 -30.26 10.68
N SER A 85 -2.27 -29.34 11.07
CA SER A 85 -1.85 -28.22 10.23
C SER A 85 -1.08 -28.68 8.99
N ILE A 86 -0.29 -29.75 9.09
CA ILE A 86 0.40 -30.36 7.93
C ILE A 86 -0.63 -30.88 6.91
N ILE A 87 -1.70 -31.55 7.36
CA ILE A 87 -2.79 -31.97 6.47
C ILE A 87 -3.43 -30.75 5.82
N GLY A 88 -3.74 -29.71 6.61
CA GLY A 88 -4.28 -28.46 6.10
C GLY A 88 -3.39 -27.78 5.05
N ALA A 89 -2.06 -27.83 5.23
CA ALA A 89 -1.08 -27.31 4.28
C ALA A 89 -1.08 -28.11 2.97
N ILE A 90 -1.13 -29.44 3.04
CA ILE A 90 -1.24 -30.30 1.86
C ILE A 90 -2.51 -29.99 1.07
N LEU A 91 -3.65 -29.86 1.75
CA LEU A 91 -4.90 -29.45 1.11
C LEU A 91 -4.80 -28.06 0.50
N ARG A 92 -4.08 -27.12 1.14
CA ARG A 92 -3.82 -25.80 0.57
C ARG A 92 -3.07 -25.92 -0.75
N MET A 93 -2.03 -26.75 -0.77
CA MET A 93 -1.22 -26.99 -1.97
C MET A 93 -2.05 -27.57 -3.12
N ILE A 94 -2.94 -28.52 -2.82
CA ILE A 94 -3.86 -29.12 -3.79
C ILE A 94 -4.85 -28.08 -4.34
N SER A 95 -5.38 -27.21 -3.48
CA SER A 95 -6.32 -26.15 -3.92
C SER A 95 -5.64 -25.00 -4.68
N GLY A 96 -4.34 -24.78 -4.46
CA GLY A 96 -3.57 -23.64 -4.96
C GLY A 96 -3.74 -23.33 -6.45
N PRO A 97 -3.60 -24.32 -7.36
CA PRO A 97 -3.77 -24.11 -8.80
C PRO A 97 -5.15 -23.58 -9.21
N PHE A 98 -6.19 -23.79 -8.39
CA PHE A 98 -7.54 -23.32 -8.65
C PHE A 98 -7.82 -21.95 -8.03
N ARG A 99 -6.89 -21.39 -7.24
CA ARG A 99 -7.02 -20.07 -6.65
C ARG A 99 -6.96 -19.02 -7.76
N ARG A 100 -7.98 -18.18 -7.84
CA ARG A 100 -7.99 -16.99 -8.69
C ARG A 100 -6.97 -15.96 -8.17
N PRO A 101 -6.40 -15.09 -9.03
CA PRO A 101 -5.28 -14.22 -8.66
C PRO A 101 -5.63 -13.16 -7.61
N PHE A 102 -6.90 -12.76 -7.50
CA PHE A 102 -7.40 -11.75 -6.58
C PHE A 102 -8.90 -11.96 -6.32
N LEU A 103 -9.47 -11.27 -5.34
CA LEU A 103 -10.90 -11.09 -5.15
C LEU A 103 -11.33 -9.75 -5.72
N TYR A 104 -12.48 -9.71 -6.38
CA TYR A 104 -13.16 -8.46 -6.73
C TYR A 104 -14.53 -8.45 -6.08
N GLN A 105 -14.70 -7.57 -5.11
CA GLN A 105 -15.94 -7.38 -4.37
C GLN A 105 -16.58 -6.06 -4.75
N THR A 106 -17.90 -6.07 -4.85
CA THR A 106 -18.69 -4.88 -5.15
C THR A 106 -19.72 -4.66 -4.05
N ALA A 107 -19.98 -3.41 -3.75
CA ALA A 107 -21.13 -2.96 -2.97
C ALA A 107 -21.91 -1.96 -3.82
N ARG A 108 -23.21 -1.82 -3.59
CA ARG A 108 -23.97 -0.71 -4.17
C ARG A 108 -23.35 0.57 -3.63
N SER A 109 -22.62 1.28 -4.49
CA SER A 109 -22.09 2.59 -4.14
C SER A 109 -23.27 3.56 -4.01
N PRO A 110 -23.32 4.44 -3.00
CA PRO A 110 -24.26 5.56 -3.00
C PRO A 110 -24.10 6.45 -4.25
N THR A 111 -22.93 6.42 -4.88
CA THR A 111 -22.58 7.12 -6.13
C THR A 111 -22.36 6.15 -7.27
N ASP A 112 -23.33 5.26 -7.54
CA ASP A 112 -23.28 4.35 -8.70
C ASP A 112 -23.39 5.17 -10.01
N THR A 113 -22.25 5.66 -10.50
CA THR A 113 -22.11 6.53 -11.67
C THR A 113 -21.87 5.75 -12.97
N ARG A 114 -22.38 4.52 -13.07
CA ARG A 114 -22.31 3.73 -14.32
C ARG A 114 -22.91 4.47 -15.53
N THR A 115 -23.77 5.45 -15.28
CA THR A 115 -24.44 6.29 -16.28
C THR A 115 -24.17 7.78 -16.09
N ALA A 116 -23.18 8.18 -15.28
CA ALA A 116 -22.88 9.60 -15.13
C ALA A 116 -22.11 10.10 -16.35
N ASN A 117 -22.57 11.21 -16.91
CA ASN A 117 -21.77 11.98 -17.85
C ASN A 117 -20.50 12.43 -17.11
N ALA A 118 -19.33 12.20 -17.70
CA ALA A 118 -18.10 12.76 -17.16
C ALA A 118 -18.22 14.30 -17.18
N THR A 119 -18.33 14.92 -16.02
CA THR A 119 -18.42 16.38 -15.89
C THR A 119 -17.02 16.99 -15.90
N ASP A 120 -16.75 17.89 -16.84
CA ASP A 120 -15.52 18.69 -16.88
C ASP A 120 -15.76 20.07 -16.24
N PRO A 121 -14.82 20.61 -15.41
CA PRO A 121 -13.64 19.96 -14.84
C PRO A 121 -13.99 19.15 -13.58
N ALA A 122 -13.42 17.96 -13.44
CA ALA A 122 -13.50 17.14 -12.23
C ALA A 122 -12.11 16.92 -11.63
N ASP A 123 -12.01 17.14 -10.32
CA ASP A 123 -10.83 16.74 -9.55
C ASP A 123 -10.88 15.23 -9.31
N PHE A 124 -9.75 14.55 -9.47
CA PHE A 124 -9.57 13.12 -9.23
C PHE A 124 -8.42 12.89 -8.26
N THR A 125 -8.65 12.16 -7.17
CA THR A 125 -7.65 11.95 -6.12
C THR A 125 -7.26 10.49 -5.96
N VAL A 126 -5.95 10.23 -6.01
CA VAL A 126 -5.36 8.91 -5.70
C VAL A 126 -4.60 8.99 -4.38
N ALA A 127 -4.87 8.06 -3.47
CA ALA A 127 -4.11 7.89 -2.24
C ALA A 127 -3.39 6.54 -2.22
N THR A 128 -2.21 6.50 -1.59
CA THR A 128 -1.49 5.26 -1.29
C THR A 128 -1.03 5.21 0.16
N ALA A 129 -1.07 4.01 0.75
CA ALA A 129 -0.65 3.77 2.12
C ALA A 129 -0.11 2.35 2.34
N ASN A 130 1.14 2.25 2.81
CA ASN A 130 1.62 1.05 3.48
C ASN A 130 1.06 1.02 4.91
N VAL A 131 0.25 0.01 5.24
CA VAL A 131 -0.47 -0.08 6.52
C VAL A 131 0.10 -1.13 7.48
N CYS A 132 1.18 -1.82 7.10
CA CYS A 132 1.91 -2.74 7.97
C CYS A 132 1.00 -3.77 8.68
N LEU A 133 0.00 -4.31 7.97
CA LEU A 133 -0.97 -5.29 8.49
C LEU A 133 -0.49 -6.73 8.26
N LEU A 134 0.62 -7.10 8.90
CA LEU A 134 1.20 -8.45 8.89
C LEU A 134 0.59 -9.36 9.98
N PRO A 135 0.82 -10.69 9.95
CA PRO A 135 0.61 -11.52 11.14
C PRO A 135 1.32 -10.91 12.37
N GLU A 136 0.79 -11.14 13.56
CA GLU A 136 1.17 -10.38 14.77
C GLU A 136 2.68 -10.45 15.03
N SER A 137 3.29 -11.63 14.84
CA SER A 137 4.73 -11.84 14.99
C SER A 137 5.55 -10.99 14.02
N PHE A 138 5.16 -10.92 12.75
CA PHE A 138 5.84 -10.09 11.76
C PHE A 138 5.62 -8.59 11.99
N SER A 139 4.41 -8.18 12.41
CA SER A 139 4.16 -6.78 12.79
C SER A 139 5.05 -6.34 13.95
N ARG A 140 5.33 -7.23 14.91
CA ARG A 140 6.22 -6.94 16.05
C ARG A 140 7.68 -6.73 15.65
N ILE A 141 8.12 -7.30 14.52
CA ILE A 141 9.44 -7.00 13.94
C ILE A 141 9.51 -5.53 13.52
N ASN A 142 8.40 -4.94 13.06
CA ASN A 142 8.29 -3.51 12.72
C ASN A 142 7.87 -2.64 13.91
N ASN A 143 8.05 -3.14 15.14
CA ASN A 143 7.61 -2.51 16.38
C ASN A 143 6.09 -2.24 16.48
N GLN A 144 5.27 -2.91 15.68
CA GLN A 144 3.81 -2.78 15.67
C GLN A 144 3.13 -3.93 16.43
N ARG A 145 1.89 -3.74 16.89
CA ARG A 145 1.11 -4.78 17.59
C ARG A 145 -0.39 -4.66 17.32
N HIS A 146 -1.14 -5.69 17.72
CA HIS A 146 -2.60 -5.75 17.63
C HIS A 146 -3.15 -5.61 16.21
N THR A 147 -2.61 -6.39 15.25
CA THR A 147 -3.03 -6.30 13.83
C THR A 147 -4.55 -6.40 13.65
N LYS A 148 -5.24 -7.25 14.43
CA LYS A 148 -6.72 -7.40 14.35
C LYS A 148 -7.49 -6.14 14.72
N TRP A 149 -6.97 -5.33 15.64
CA TRP A 149 -7.54 -4.04 15.99
C TRP A 149 -7.16 -2.98 14.95
N ARG A 150 -5.87 -2.90 14.60
CA ARG A 150 -5.34 -1.94 13.62
C ARG A 150 -6.07 -2.01 12.27
N VAL A 151 -6.35 -3.21 11.75
CA VAL A 151 -7.09 -3.35 10.48
C VAL A 151 -8.50 -2.74 10.52
N THR A 152 -9.18 -2.86 11.67
CA THR A 152 -10.52 -2.28 11.85
C THR A 152 -10.42 -0.77 11.95
N GLU A 153 -9.42 -0.27 12.66
CA GLU A 153 -9.20 1.16 12.85
C GLU A 153 -8.74 1.87 11.56
N VAL A 154 -7.85 1.24 10.78
CA VAL A 154 -7.46 1.73 9.44
C VAL A 154 -8.70 1.90 8.56
N GLY A 155 -9.53 0.86 8.45
CA GLY A 155 -10.77 0.91 7.66
C GLY A 155 -11.74 1.98 8.17
N ARG A 156 -11.94 2.07 9.48
CA ARG A 156 -12.81 3.07 10.11
C ARG A 156 -12.34 4.50 9.82
N ARG A 157 -11.04 4.80 9.99
CA ARG A 157 -10.49 6.13 9.72
C ARG A 157 -10.65 6.54 8.25
N VAL A 158 -10.48 5.61 7.32
CA VAL A 158 -10.76 5.87 5.89
C VAL A 158 -12.24 6.19 5.70
N VAL A 159 -13.15 5.38 6.24
CA VAL A 159 -14.60 5.63 6.13
C VAL A 159 -14.98 6.99 6.72
N ASP A 160 -14.41 7.37 7.86
CA ASP A 160 -14.73 8.62 8.54
C ASP A 160 -14.29 9.85 7.73
N SER A 161 -13.07 9.85 7.15
CA SER A 161 -12.63 10.96 6.29
C SER A 161 -13.43 11.06 4.99
N GLN A 162 -13.89 9.92 4.46
CA GLN A 162 -14.73 9.92 3.26
C GLN A 162 -16.18 10.33 3.53
N LYS A 163 -16.68 10.18 4.77
CA LYS A 163 -18.02 10.64 5.18
C LYS A 163 -18.12 12.14 5.45
N GLN A 164 -17.05 12.79 5.89
CA GLN A 164 -17.03 14.24 6.16
C GLN A 164 -17.42 15.11 4.95
N GLN A 165 -17.50 14.52 3.76
CA GLN A 165 -18.12 15.09 2.57
C GLN A 165 -19.61 15.47 2.75
N SER A 166 -20.39 14.73 3.54
CA SER A 166 -21.84 14.98 3.68
C SER A 166 -22.16 16.26 4.44
N ASP A 167 -21.32 16.62 5.42
CA ASP A 167 -21.64 17.67 6.39
C ASP A 167 -21.15 19.04 5.91
N LYS A 168 -20.08 19.09 5.11
CA LYS A 168 -19.55 20.34 4.52
C LYS A 168 -20.27 20.77 3.24
N ARG A 169 -21.08 19.92 2.62
CA ARG A 169 -21.88 20.28 1.43
C ARG A 169 -22.94 21.35 1.74
N THR A 170 -23.15 21.67 3.01
CA THR A 170 -24.05 22.74 3.47
C THR A 170 -23.32 24.06 3.75
N LEU A 171 -21.99 24.15 3.68
CA LEU A 171 -21.27 25.38 4.06
C LEU A 171 -20.14 25.87 3.15
N GLU A 172 -19.61 25.09 2.21
CA GLU A 172 -18.52 25.58 1.34
C GLU A 172 -18.74 25.17 -0.12
N THR A 173 -19.58 25.93 -0.83
CA THR A 173 -19.33 26.20 -2.26
C THR A 173 -18.16 27.16 -2.35
N SER A 174 -16.95 26.71 -2.04
CA SER A 174 -15.73 27.43 -2.39
C SER A 174 -15.53 27.27 -3.89
N SER A 175 -16.00 28.28 -4.62
CA SER A 175 -15.67 28.56 -6.00
C SER A 175 -14.16 28.70 -6.16
N HIS A 176 -13.49 27.62 -6.56
CA HIS A 176 -12.07 27.65 -6.91
C HIS A 176 -11.93 28.13 -8.36
N GLY A 177 -11.33 29.32 -8.51
CA GLY A 177 -11.08 29.94 -9.81
C GLY A 177 -9.90 29.29 -10.57
N PRO A 178 -9.70 29.63 -11.85
CA PRO A 178 -8.71 29.00 -12.73
C PRO A 178 -7.22 29.26 -12.41
N ASN A 179 -6.90 29.96 -11.32
CA ASN A 179 -5.54 30.43 -10.97
C ASN A 179 -4.98 29.88 -9.65
N GLU A 180 -5.43 28.70 -9.18
CA GLU A 180 -4.91 28.15 -7.92
C GLU A 180 -3.51 27.55 -8.05
N GLU A 181 -2.62 28.06 -7.19
CA GLU A 181 -1.27 27.58 -6.93
C GLU A 181 -1.30 26.12 -6.44
N PHE A 182 -0.30 25.32 -6.84
CA PHE A 182 -0.19 23.90 -6.44
C PHE A 182 -0.16 23.77 -4.91
N LEU A 183 -1.14 23.06 -4.33
CA LEU A 183 -1.25 22.91 -2.88
C LEU A 183 -0.37 21.76 -2.38
N SER A 184 0.54 22.04 -1.44
CA SER A 184 1.32 21.02 -0.72
C SER A 184 1.11 21.16 0.79
N SER A 185 0.87 20.05 1.49
CA SER A 185 0.59 20.08 2.93
C SER A 185 0.86 18.74 3.64
N VAL A 186 1.01 18.82 4.95
CA VAL A 186 0.98 17.67 5.86
C VAL A 186 -0.32 17.72 6.64
N ASP A 187 -1.21 16.75 6.44
CA ASP A 187 -2.57 16.75 6.97
C ASP A 187 -2.80 15.60 7.96
N SER A 188 -3.70 15.80 8.93
CA SER A 188 -4.10 14.77 9.90
C SER A 188 -5.20 13.83 9.37
N THR A 189 -5.88 14.22 8.28
CA THR A 189 -6.96 13.45 7.66
C THR A 189 -6.79 13.40 6.16
N PHE A 190 -7.19 12.30 5.51
CA PHE A 190 -7.31 12.27 4.06
C PHE A 190 -8.30 13.33 3.58
N PRO A 191 -8.08 13.91 2.39
CA PRO A 191 -9.07 14.79 1.79
C PRO A 191 -10.41 14.05 1.63
N PRO A 192 -11.55 14.76 1.67
CA PRO A 192 -12.80 14.18 1.23
C PRO A 192 -12.67 13.82 -0.26
N ASN A 193 -13.32 12.75 -0.69
CA ASN A 193 -13.31 12.31 -2.10
C ASN A 193 -11.99 11.77 -2.65
N VAL A 194 -11.34 10.89 -1.90
CA VAL A 194 -10.35 10.00 -2.52
C VAL A 194 -11.07 9.02 -3.45
N ASP A 195 -10.85 9.14 -4.77
CA ASP A 195 -11.47 8.32 -5.80
C ASP A 195 -10.93 6.88 -5.80
N VAL A 196 -9.61 6.75 -5.69
CA VAL A 196 -8.92 5.46 -5.66
C VAL A 196 -7.92 5.44 -4.52
N PHE A 197 -8.01 4.39 -3.70
CA PHE A 197 -7.14 4.16 -2.56
C PHE A 197 -6.37 2.84 -2.76
N CYS A 198 -5.05 2.94 -2.79
CA CYS A 198 -4.14 1.82 -2.94
C CYS A 198 -3.46 1.50 -1.61
N PHE A 199 -3.50 0.24 -1.19
CA PHE A 199 -2.87 -0.20 0.06
C PHE A 199 -1.76 -1.20 -0.21
N GLN A 200 -0.71 -1.13 0.61
CA GLN A 200 0.37 -2.10 0.69
C GLN A 200 0.37 -2.76 2.08
N GLU A 201 0.96 -3.95 2.17
CA GLU A 201 1.07 -4.74 3.39
C GLU A 201 -0.25 -5.15 4.08
N VAL A 202 -1.33 -5.30 3.30
CA VAL A 202 -2.58 -5.93 3.75
C VAL A 202 -2.43 -7.46 3.64
N PHE A 203 -1.51 -8.02 4.41
CA PHE A 203 -1.18 -9.44 4.28
C PHE A 203 -2.27 -10.34 4.86
N TYR A 204 -2.34 -11.56 4.32
CA TYR A 204 -3.25 -12.68 4.68
C TYR A 204 -4.77 -12.41 4.57
N SER A 205 -5.52 -13.46 4.23
CA SER A 205 -6.91 -13.36 3.78
C SER A 205 -7.89 -12.77 4.81
N ASP A 206 -7.66 -12.98 6.12
CA ASP A 206 -8.56 -12.52 7.17
C ASP A 206 -8.48 -11.01 7.41
N VAL A 207 -7.27 -10.44 7.39
CA VAL A 207 -7.06 -8.99 7.45
C VAL A 207 -7.59 -8.33 6.19
N SER A 208 -7.27 -8.89 5.02
CA SER A 208 -7.77 -8.39 3.75
C SER A 208 -9.30 -8.34 3.72
N ARG A 209 -9.97 -9.42 4.16
CA ARG A 209 -11.44 -9.48 4.26
C ARG A 209 -12.04 -8.45 5.22
N LYS A 210 -11.40 -8.23 6.38
CA LYS A 210 -11.86 -7.23 7.37
C LYS A 210 -11.73 -5.82 6.81
N LEU A 211 -10.59 -5.49 6.21
CA LEU A 211 -10.37 -4.17 5.61
C LEU A 211 -11.34 -3.94 4.45
N THR A 212 -11.50 -4.92 3.55
CA THR A 212 -12.46 -4.84 2.45
C THR A 212 -13.89 -4.59 2.95
N LYS A 213 -14.33 -5.23 4.04
CA LYS A 213 -15.65 -4.99 4.63
C LYS A 213 -15.84 -3.54 5.10
N GLU A 214 -14.81 -2.94 5.68
CA GLU A 214 -14.84 -1.53 6.08
C GLU A 214 -14.84 -0.60 4.87
N LEU A 215 -13.95 -0.84 3.90
CA LEU A 215 -13.82 -0.01 2.69
C LEU A 215 -15.08 -0.05 1.82
N LEU A 216 -15.78 -1.18 1.72
CA LEU A 216 -17.04 -1.29 0.98
C LEU A 216 -18.17 -0.41 1.54
N LYS A 217 -17.99 0.24 2.69
CA LYS A 217 -18.93 1.23 3.22
C LYS A 217 -18.84 2.58 2.51
N CYS A 218 -17.71 2.90 1.87
CA CYS A 218 -17.49 4.16 1.14
C CYS A 218 -16.94 3.99 -0.28
N TYR A 219 -16.50 2.79 -0.66
CA TYR A 219 -16.04 2.44 -2.00
C TYR A 219 -16.93 1.35 -2.61
N GLY A 220 -17.39 1.56 -3.86
CA GLY A 220 -18.23 0.59 -4.56
C GLY A 220 -17.49 -0.65 -5.05
N HIS A 221 -16.16 -0.54 -5.23
CA HIS A 221 -15.35 -1.54 -5.93
C HIS A 221 -14.05 -1.79 -5.18
N VAL A 222 -13.79 -3.03 -4.75
CA VAL A 222 -12.56 -3.39 -4.04
C VAL A 222 -11.93 -4.64 -4.65
N ILE A 223 -10.64 -4.54 -5.03
CA ILE A 223 -9.79 -5.68 -5.35
C ILE A 223 -8.89 -5.99 -4.16
N SER A 224 -8.97 -7.20 -3.64
CA SER A 224 -8.27 -7.63 -2.43
C SER A 224 -7.73 -9.05 -2.53
N ASP A 225 -7.00 -9.51 -1.51
CA ASP A 225 -6.36 -10.83 -1.44
C ASP A 225 -5.59 -11.18 -2.73
N VAL A 226 -4.75 -10.25 -3.17
CA VAL A 226 -4.02 -10.29 -4.44
C VAL A 226 -2.79 -11.17 -4.31
N GLY A 227 -2.46 -11.89 -5.38
CA GLY A 227 -1.29 -12.77 -5.44
C GLY A 227 -1.55 -14.17 -4.92
N ILE A 228 -0.71 -15.12 -5.32
CA ILE A 228 -0.94 -16.55 -5.11
C ILE A 228 0.10 -17.08 -4.12
N CYS A 229 -0.36 -17.71 -3.04
CA CYS A 229 0.47 -18.60 -2.22
C CYS A 229 0.78 -19.84 -3.07
N SER A 230 2.02 -19.99 -3.53
CA SER A 230 2.44 -21.09 -4.41
C SER A 230 3.90 -21.48 -4.12
N PHE A 231 4.43 -22.45 -4.86
CA PHE A 231 5.84 -22.81 -4.75
C PHE A 231 6.81 -21.63 -4.97
N THR A 232 6.42 -20.58 -5.69
CA THR A 232 7.29 -19.42 -5.96
C THR A 232 7.54 -18.53 -4.73
N ASN A 233 6.69 -18.60 -3.71
CA ASN A 233 6.86 -17.92 -2.43
C ASN A 233 6.77 -18.88 -1.25
N GLY A 234 7.03 -20.18 -1.47
CA GLY A 234 7.00 -21.20 -0.42
C GLY A 234 5.63 -21.34 0.25
N TRP A 235 4.55 -21.02 -0.46
CA TRP A 235 3.18 -20.97 0.09
C TRP A 235 3.00 -19.97 1.23
N GLY A 236 3.85 -18.93 1.25
CA GLY A 236 3.84 -17.87 2.25
C GLY A 236 2.68 -16.86 2.09
N LEU A 237 2.98 -15.59 2.31
CA LEU A 237 2.00 -14.52 2.31
C LEU A 237 1.57 -14.14 0.87
N ASN A 238 0.34 -13.62 0.75
CA ASN A 238 -0.14 -12.99 -0.47
C ASN A 238 0.66 -11.69 -0.75
N SER A 239 0.28 -10.90 -1.77
CA SER A 239 1.06 -9.72 -2.15
C SER A 239 0.96 -8.56 -1.14
N GLY A 240 -0.08 -8.56 -0.31
CA GLY A 240 -0.41 -7.42 0.55
C GLY A 240 -1.01 -6.22 -0.20
N LEU A 241 -1.22 -6.32 -1.52
CA LEU A 241 -1.80 -5.24 -2.32
C LEU A 241 -3.34 -5.27 -2.27
N LEU A 242 -3.95 -4.09 -2.19
CA LEU A 242 -5.39 -3.89 -2.27
C LEU A 242 -5.69 -2.56 -2.97
N ILE A 243 -6.70 -2.54 -3.84
CA ILE A 243 -7.22 -1.31 -4.46
C ILE A 243 -8.70 -1.17 -4.12
N ALA A 244 -9.09 -0.01 -3.58
CA ALA A 244 -10.48 0.40 -3.42
C ALA A 244 -10.78 1.58 -4.34
N SER A 245 -11.91 1.54 -5.04
CA SER A 245 -12.27 2.51 -6.07
C SER A 245 -13.74 2.90 -5.94
N LYS A 246 -14.03 4.20 -6.07
CA LYS A 246 -15.40 4.71 -6.23
C LYS A 246 -15.96 4.39 -7.61
N HIS A 247 -15.07 4.12 -8.57
CA HIS A 247 -15.35 3.91 -9.99
C HIS A 247 -15.30 2.42 -10.37
N PRO A 248 -16.18 1.94 -11.27
CA PRO A 248 -16.19 0.55 -11.70
C PRO A 248 -14.85 0.08 -12.29
N ILE A 249 -14.40 -1.11 -11.90
CA ILE A 249 -13.20 -1.73 -12.45
C ILE A 249 -13.57 -2.59 -13.67
N LEU A 250 -13.04 -2.21 -14.82
CA LEU A 250 -13.28 -2.84 -16.12
C LEU A 250 -12.35 -4.03 -16.37
N ALA A 251 -11.09 -3.91 -15.96
CA ALA A 251 -10.08 -4.95 -16.11
C ALA A 251 -9.09 -4.88 -14.94
N ALA A 252 -8.52 -6.03 -14.58
CA ALA A 252 -7.47 -6.11 -13.57
C ALA A 252 -6.48 -7.24 -13.90
N ASP A 253 -5.22 -7.01 -13.56
CA ASP A 253 -4.17 -8.03 -13.63
C ASP A 253 -3.13 -7.83 -12.52
N PHE A 254 -2.53 -8.92 -12.06
CA PHE A 254 -1.48 -8.91 -11.06
C PHE A 254 -0.25 -9.68 -11.55
N LYS A 255 0.92 -9.04 -11.47
CA LYS A 255 2.20 -9.63 -11.85
C LYS A 255 3.15 -9.69 -10.65
N PRO A 256 3.50 -10.89 -10.14
CA PRO A 256 4.45 -11.03 -9.04
C PRO A 256 5.90 -10.86 -9.51
N PHE A 257 6.72 -10.18 -8.70
CA PHE A 257 8.17 -10.12 -8.91
C PHE A 257 8.81 -11.47 -8.56
N ARG A 258 9.58 -12.01 -9.51
CA ARG A 258 10.33 -13.26 -9.30
C ARG A 258 11.75 -13.01 -8.80
N VAL A 259 12.29 -11.83 -9.08
CA VAL A 259 13.63 -11.40 -8.64
C VAL A 259 13.47 -10.73 -7.28
N LYS A 260 14.06 -11.33 -6.24
CA LYS A 260 13.95 -10.92 -4.83
C LYS A 260 15.15 -11.40 -4.03
N THR A 261 15.46 -10.72 -2.93
CA THR A 261 16.53 -11.08 -1.98
C THR A 261 16.07 -10.89 -0.53
N GLY A 262 16.69 -11.58 0.42
CA GLY A 262 16.33 -11.51 1.84
C GLY A 262 15.20 -12.48 2.25
N LYS A 263 15.26 -12.99 3.48
CA LYS A 263 14.39 -14.08 3.96
C LYS A 263 12.91 -13.70 4.00
N HIS A 264 12.59 -12.48 4.43
CA HIS A 264 11.21 -11.99 4.55
C HIS A 264 10.57 -11.67 3.20
N GLU A 265 11.37 -11.30 2.20
CA GLU A 265 10.88 -10.95 0.86
C GLU A 265 10.56 -12.21 0.04
N VAL A 266 11.25 -13.33 0.32
CA VAL A 266 10.99 -14.61 -0.37
C VAL A 266 9.59 -15.15 -0.06
N ILE A 267 9.06 -14.90 1.13
CA ILE A 267 7.74 -15.41 1.56
C ILE A 267 6.57 -14.52 1.13
N ALA A 268 6.79 -13.25 0.82
CA ALA A 268 5.76 -12.35 0.32
C ALA A 268 5.67 -12.38 -1.21
N ALA A 269 4.45 -12.36 -1.75
CA ALA A 269 4.24 -12.32 -3.20
C ALA A 269 4.24 -10.86 -3.72
N LYS A 270 5.31 -10.09 -3.46
CA LYS A 270 5.43 -8.70 -3.94
C LYS A 270 5.29 -8.61 -5.47
N GLY A 271 4.76 -7.49 -5.97
CA GLY A 271 4.41 -7.38 -7.39
C GLY A 271 3.71 -6.08 -7.73
N LEU A 272 3.09 -6.07 -8.91
CA LEU A 272 2.33 -4.95 -9.47
C LEU A 272 0.89 -5.38 -9.71
N LEU A 273 -0.07 -4.68 -9.07
CA LEU A 273 -1.50 -4.82 -9.32
C LEU A 273 -1.95 -3.66 -10.21
N MET A 274 -2.53 -3.96 -11.36
CA MET A 274 -2.98 -2.98 -12.35
C MET A 274 -4.48 -3.09 -12.53
N VAL A 275 -5.15 -1.95 -12.59
CA VAL A 275 -6.59 -1.86 -12.87
C VAL A 275 -6.88 -0.82 -13.93
N LYS A 276 -7.93 -1.09 -14.70
CA LYS A 276 -8.58 -0.14 -15.58
C LYS A 276 -9.93 0.21 -14.99
N ILE A 277 -10.21 1.49 -14.81
CA ILE A 277 -11.43 2.00 -14.21
C ILE A 277 -12.28 2.79 -15.22
N HIS A 278 -13.59 2.74 -15.04
CA HIS A 278 -14.57 3.51 -15.83
C HIS A 278 -14.95 4.79 -15.08
N LEU A 279 -14.68 5.94 -15.69
CA LEU A 279 -14.89 7.26 -15.09
C LEU A 279 -16.17 7.95 -15.61
N GLY A 280 -16.85 7.36 -16.58
CA GLY A 280 -18.09 7.88 -17.16
C GLY A 280 -18.09 7.73 -18.68
N THR A 281 -19.06 8.37 -19.32
CA THR A 281 -19.17 8.42 -20.78
C THR A 281 -19.13 9.88 -21.24
N ARG A 282 -18.48 10.15 -22.37
CA ARG A 282 -18.42 11.48 -23.01
C ARG A 282 -18.48 11.32 -24.52
N ASP A 283 -19.39 12.04 -25.18
CA ASP A 283 -19.59 12.00 -26.64
C ASP A 283 -19.75 10.57 -27.21
N GLY A 284 -20.42 9.69 -26.46
CA GLY A 284 -20.61 8.28 -26.83
C GLY A 284 -19.35 7.40 -26.71
N ARG A 285 -18.26 7.92 -26.13
CA ARG A 285 -17.03 7.19 -25.81
C ARG A 285 -16.89 6.96 -24.31
N ASP A 286 -16.33 5.82 -23.93
CA ASP A 286 -16.02 5.55 -22.52
C ASP A 286 -14.84 6.40 -22.07
N VAL A 287 -14.98 7.05 -20.92
CA VAL A 287 -13.87 7.75 -20.25
C VAL A 287 -13.27 6.79 -19.25
N VAL A 288 -11.97 6.51 -19.39
CA VAL A 288 -11.29 5.47 -18.60
C VAL A 288 -10.01 5.99 -17.95
N GLY A 289 -9.62 5.32 -16.87
CA GLY A 289 -8.37 5.55 -16.17
C GLY A 289 -7.58 4.26 -15.97
N TYR A 290 -6.26 4.38 -15.93
CA TYR A 290 -5.37 3.31 -15.49
C TYR A 290 -4.79 3.67 -14.12
N VAL A 291 -4.90 2.74 -13.17
CA VAL A 291 -4.27 2.88 -11.84
C VAL A 291 -3.53 1.60 -11.53
N ALA A 292 -2.29 1.71 -11.08
CA ALA A 292 -1.53 0.58 -10.58
C ALA A 292 -0.97 0.84 -9.18
N THR A 293 -0.88 -0.21 -8.39
CA THR A 293 -0.19 -0.20 -7.10
C THR A 293 0.91 -1.26 -7.04
N THR A 294 2.06 -0.91 -6.48
CA THR A 294 3.22 -1.79 -6.34
C THR A 294 3.72 -1.84 -4.89
N HIS A 295 4.45 -2.90 -4.59
CA HIS A 295 5.33 -2.97 -3.43
C HIS A 295 6.65 -3.59 -3.90
N LEU A 296 7.71 -2.78 -3.93
CA LEU A 296 9.04 -3.22 -4.40
C LEU A 296 9.82 -3.96 -3.31
N GLN A 297 10.96 -4.51 -3.71
CA GLN A 297 11.95 -5.10 -2.82
C GLN A 297 12.38 -4.09 -1.74
N SER A 298 12.22 -4.48 -0.48
CA SER A 298 12.80 -3.77 0.66
C SER A 298 14.30 -4.07 0.80
N TYR A 299 15.05 -3.26 1.56
CA TYR A 299 16.42 -3.55 2.02
C TYR A 299 17.28 -4.42 1.07
N GLN A 300 17.43 -3.99 -0.19
CA GLN A 300 18.06 -4.81 -1.24
C GLN A 300 19.56 -5.07 -1.03
N GLY A 301 20.16 -4.46 -0.01
CA GLY A 301 21.59 -4.49 0.24
C GLY A 301 22.36 -3.98 -0.98
N LYS A 302 23.35 -4.75 -1.43
CA LYS A 302 24.21 -4.41 -2.58
C LYS A 302 23.67 -4.88 -3.94
N GLN A 303 22.54 -5.61 -3.95
CA GLN A 303 22.01 -6.21 -5.17
C GLN A 303 21.05 -5.23 -5.88
N PRO A 304 21.12 -5.07 -7.22
CA PRO A 304 20.26 -4.15 -7.97
C PRO A 304 18.89 -4.77 -8.29
N ILE A 305 18.15 -5.16 -7.24
CA ILE A 305 16.87 -5.87 -7.38
C ILE A 305 15.77 -4.90 -7.80
N GLN A 306 15.72 -3.73 -7.17
CA GLN A 306 14.68 -2.72 -7.43
C GLN A 306 14.69 -2.24 -8.89
N THR A 307 15.87 -2.02 -9.49
CA THR A 307 15.97 -1.62 -10.91
C THR A 307 15.41 -2.69 -11.85
N THR A 308 15.67 -3.96 -11.56
CA THR A 308 15.10 -5.08 -12.32
C THR A 308 13.57 -5.11 -12.19
N GLN A 309 13.04 -4.87 -10.99
CA GLN A 309 11.60 -4.80 -10.77
C GLN A 309 10.96 -3.59 -11.48
N LEU A 310 11.62 -2.43 -11.49
CA LEU A 310 11.17 -1.24 -12.22
C LEU A 310 11.12 -1.48 -13.74
N THR A 311 12.11 -2.19 -14.29
CA THR A 311 12.09 -2.58 -15.72
C THR A 311 10.90 -3.49 -16.02
N LEU A 312 10.63 -4.49 -15.16
CA LEU A 312 9.46 -5.37 -15.29
C LEU A 312 8.14 -4.58 -15.22
N MET A 313 8.04 -3.63 -14.27
CA MET A 313 6.86 -2.75 -14.16
C MET A 313 6.62 -1.97 -15.45
N GLN A 314 7.68 -1.36 -16.03
CA GLN A 314 7.55 -0.59 -17.27
C GLN A 314 6.95 -1.43 -18.40
N THR A 315 7.42 -2.66 -18.57
CA THR A 315 6.89 -3.62 -19.55
C THR A 315 5.45 -3.99 -19.23
N TRP A 316 5.14 -4.40 -18.00
CA TRP A 316 3.81 -4.88 -17.63
C TRP A 316 2.74 -3.79 -17.70
N LEU A 317 3.06 -2.56 -17.33
CA LEU A 317 2.16 -1.41 -17.48
C LEU A 317 1.79 -1.20 -18.95
N GLN A 318 2.77 -1.27 -19.86
CA GLN A 318 2.53 -1.14 -21.29
C GLN A 318 1.69 -2.30 -21.85
N GLU A 319 2.02 -3.54 -21.50
CA GLU A 319 1.27 -4.73 -21.91
C GLU A 319 -0.18 -4.69 -21.42
N PHE A 320 -0.41 -4.28 -20.17
CA PHE A 320 -1.75 -4.17 -19.59
C PHE A 320 -2.60 -3.15 -20.34
N ARG A 321 -2.05 -1.95 -20.63
CA ARG A 321 -2.76 -0.94 -21.43
C ARG A 321 -3.09 -1.45 -22.82
N LEU A 322 -2.11 -2.04 -23.53
CA LEU A 322 -2.32 -2.53 -24.90
C LEU A 322 -3.35 -3.66 -24.96
N SER A 323 -3.35 -4.57 -23.98
CA SER A 323 -4.26 -5.72 -23.94
C SER A 323 -5.67 -5.39 -23.48
N THR A 324 -5.88 -4.25 -22.79
CA THR A 324 -7.19 -3.84 -22.26
C THR A 324 -7.80 -2.64 -22.98
N LYS A 325 -7.07 -2.00 -23.89
CA LYS A 325 -7.57 -0.90 -24.71
C LYS A 325 -8.74 -1.35 -25.58
N THR A 326 -9.86 -0.65 -25.50
CA THR A 326 -10.97 -0.81 -26.43
C THR A 326 -10.93 0.29 -27.49
N GLY A 327 -11.57 0.06 -28.64
CA GLY A 327 -11.56 1.01 -29.77
C GLY A 327 -12.36 2.30 -29.52
N ASN A 328 -13.21 2.34 -28.50
CA ASN A 328 -14.15 3.44 -28.25
C ASN A 328 -13.97 4.06 -26.86
N GLU A 329 -12.74 4.39 -26.48
CA GLU A 329 -12.44 4.98 -25.16
C GLU A 329 -11.45 6.15 -25.22
N THR A 330 -11.55 7.01 -24.20
CA THR A 330 -10.64 8.13 -23.94
C THR A 330 -9.98 7.92 -22.59
N VAL A 331 -8.64 7.84 -22.58
CA VAL A 331 -7.86 7.72 -21.34
C VAL A 331 -7.63 9.12 -20.78
N VAL A 332 -8.05 9.37 -19.54
CA VAL A 332 -7.90 10.69 -18.87
C VAL A 332 -6.95 10.66 -17.69
N ILE A 333 -6.60 9.47 -17.20
CA ILE A 333 -5.64 9.31 -16.11
C ILE A 333 -4.84 8.01 -16.24
N ASP A 334 -3.56 8.08 -15.92
CA ASP A 334 -2.63 6.94 -15.91
C ASP A 334 -1.64 7.13 -14.76
N VAL A 335 -1.88 6.40 -13.67
CA VAL A 335 -1.19 6.58 -12.38
C VAL A 335 -0.58 5.26 -11.91
N VAL A 336 0.64 5.35 -11.38
CA VAL A 336 1.32 4.26 -10.67
C VAL A 336 1.69 4.76 -9.28
N CYS A 337 1.31 4.03 -8.26
CA CYS A 337 1.58 4.41 -6.87
C CYS A 337 2.01 3.21 -6.03
N GLY A 338 2.36 3.46 -4.77
CA GLY A 338 2.68 2.42 -3.81
C GLY A 338 3.97 2.68 -3.07
N ASP A 339 4.47 1.62 -2.44
CA ASP A 339 5.73 1.61 -1.72
C ASP A 339 6.85 1.13 -2.65
N PHE A 340 7.71 2.05 -3.05
CA PHE A 340 8.83 1.79 -3.94
C PHE A 340 10.08 1.36 -3.16
N ASN A 341 10.11 1.46 -1.83
CA ASN A 341 11.26 1.12 -0.98
C ASN A 341 12.56 1.85 -1.37
N PHE A 342 12.47 2.97 -2.11
CA PHE A 342 13.58 3.85 -2.42
C PHE A 342 13.13 5.30 -2.51
N ASP A 343 13.97 6.21 -2.04
CA ASP A 343 13.76 7.66 -2.15
C ASP A 343 14.53 8.27 -3.35
N ASN A 344 14.33 9.55 -3.64
CA ASN A 344 14.92 10.26 -4.79
C ASN A 344 16.21 11.02 -4.43
N MET A 345 16.83 10.80 -3.28
CA MET A 345 17.94 11.62 -2.75
C MET A 345 19.13 10.78 -2.28
N SER A 346 18.89 9.65 -1.62
CA SER A 346 19.91 8.81 -1.03
C SER A 346 20.85 8.20 -2.09
N PRO A 347 22.18 8.20 -1.87
CA PRO A 347 23.14 7.62 -2.81
C PRO A 347 22.91 6.13 -3.12
N GLY A 348 22.51 5.34 -2.12
CA GLY A 348 22.26 3.90 -2.24
C GLY A 348 21.14 3.55 -3.21
N TYR A 349 20.27 4.52 -3.52
CA TYR A 349 19.15 4.35 -4.44
C TYR A 349 19.37 4.98 -5.81
N LYS A 350 20.58 5.48 -6.12
CA LYS A 350 20.88 6.17 -7.38
C LYS A 350 20.45 5.41 -8.63
N ALA A 351 20.68 4.11 -8.67
CA ALA A 351 20.25 3.30 -9.80
C ALA A 351 18.71 3.22 -9.93
N SER A 352 17.98 3.23 -8.82
CA SER A 352 16.52 3.19 -8.77
C SER A 352 15.90 4.53 -9.19
N TRP A 353 16.36 5.65 -8.61
CA TRP A 353 15.78 6.98 -8.93
C TRP A 353 16.26 7.59 -10.26
N THR A 354 17.24 6.98 -10.93
CA THR A 354 17.60 7.32 -12.32
C THR A 354 16.90 6.46 -13.38
N HIS A 355 16.11 5.45 -12.96
CA HIS A 355 15.54 4.46 -13.88
C HIS A 355 14.57 5.10 -14.92
N PRO A 356 14.59 4.65 -16.20
CA PRO A 356 13.77 5.24 -17.27
C PRO A 356 12.25 5.28 -17.03
N LEU A 357 11.72 4.37 -16.20
CA LEU A 357 10.32 4.42 -15.78
C LEU A 357 9.92 5.80 -15.23
N LEU A 358 10.83 6.49 -14.53
CA LEU A 358 10.57 7.81 -13.93
C LEU A 358 10.65 8.97 -14.93
N ASP A 359 11.20 8.74 -16.14
CA ASP A 359 11.11 9.69 -17.25
C ASP A 359 9.72 9.64 -17.92
N VAL A 360 9.02 8.52 -17.71
CA VAL A 360 7.71 8.22 -18.27
C VAL A 360 6.58 8.54 -17.28
N TYR A 361 6.76 8.13 -16.03
CA TYR A 361 5.85 8.41 -14.92
C TYR A 361 6.48 9.48 -14.03
N GLN A 362 5.95 10.70 -14.14
CA GLN A 362 6.44 11.90 -13.48
C GLN A 362 6.12 11.86 -11.98
N ASP A 363 7.07 12.32 -11.17
CA ASP A 363 6.92 12.51 -9.73
C ASP A 363 6.77 14.02 -9.43
N VAL A 364 5.59 14.44 -8.97
CA VAL A 364 5.33 15.86 -8.66
C VAL A 364 6.21 16.40 -7.54
N CYS A 365 6.74 15.51 -6.68
CA CYS A 365 7.61 15.84 -5.56
C CYS A 365 9.07 16.01 -5.99
N SER A 366 9.46 15.47 -7.15
CA SER A 366 10.82 15.57 -7.67
C SER A 366 11.06 16.97 -8.25
N LEU A 367 12.14 17.62 -7.84
CA LEU A 367 12.64 18.82 -8.51
C LEU A 367 13.53 18.41 -9.69
N GLN A 368 14.41 17.45 -9.44
CA GLN A 368 15.24 16.77 -10.43
C GLN A 368 15.66 15.40 -9.90
N LYS A 369 16.26 14.57 -10.75
CA LYS A 369 16.85 13.29 -10.31
C LYS A 369 17.89 13.54 -9.21
N GLY A 370 17.72 12.90 -8.05
CA GLY A 370 18.62 13.10 -6.91
C GLY A 370 18.19 14.21 -5.94
N ARG A 371 17.08 14.93 -6.21
CA ARG A 371 16.62 16.05 -5.37
C ARG A 371 15.11 16.25 -5.41
N ASP A 372 14.47 16.16 -4.26
CA ASP A 372 13.05 16.49 -4.09
C ASP A 372 12.83 18.00 -3.84
N LYS A 373 11.61 18.47 -4.09
CA LYS A 373 11.22 19.86 -3.85
C LYS A 373 11.29 20.21 -2.35
N PRO A 374 11.51 21.48 -1.97
CA PRO A 374 11.71 21.85 -0.57
C PRO A 374 10.56 21.45 0.37
N TRP A 375 9.31 21.51 -0.10
CA TRP A 375 8.10 21.22 0.69
C TRP A 375 7.86 19.73 0.99
N THR A 376 8.62 18.80 0.40
CA THR A 376 8.41 17.36 0.58
C THR A 376 8.93 16.88 1.93
N ILE A 377 8.30 15.85 2.50
CA ILE A 377 8.82 15.12 3.65
C ILE A 377 9.02 13.64 3.31
N GLY A 378 9.85 12.95 4.09
CA GLY A 378 9.97 11.50 4.05
C GLY A 378 8.66 10.79 4.43
N THR A 379 8.57 9.52 4.10
CA THR A 379 7.39 8.68 4.39
C THR A 379 7.73 7.44 5.20
N GLU A 380 9.01 7.01 5.27
CA GLU A 380 9.44 5.89 6.10
C GLU A 380 9.84 6.38 7.51
N MET A 381 9.16 5.86 8.52
CA MET A 381 9.36 6.28 9.91
C MET A 381 10.45 5.48 10.61
N ARG A 382 11.10 6.11 11.60
CA ARG A 382 11.97 5.39 12.55
C ARG A 382 11.11 4.56 13.49
N GLN A 383 11.18 3.23 13.33
CA GLN A 383 10.36 2.29 14.09
C GLN A 383 10.59 2.37 15.60
N VAL A 384 11.80 2.71 16.05
CA VAL A 384 12.14 2.78 17.48
C VAL A 384 11.34 3.85 18.26
N VAL A 385 10.93 4.95 17.62
CA VAL A 385 10.18 6.08 18.21
C VAL A 385 8.69 6.07 17.88
N LEU A 386 8.13 4.99 17.33
CA LEU A 386 6.71 4.90 16.94
C LEU A 386 5.70 5.16 18.07
N TYR A 387 6.14 5.10 19.32
CA TYR A 387 5.31 5.30 20.50
C TYR A 387 5.54 6.64 21.19
N ASP A 388 6.37 7.52 20.62
CA ASP A 388 6.60 8.87 21.16
C ASP A 388 5.29 9.67 21.18
N GLU A 389 5.08 10.43 22.25
CA GLU A 389 3.86 11.21 22.44
C GLU A 389 3.62 12.21 21.30
N ALA A 390 4.69 12.80 20.76
CA ALA A 390 4.65 13.81 19.70
C ALA A 390 4.04 13.31 18.37
N ILE A 391 3.98 12.00 18.16
CA ILE A 391 3.41 11.38 16.95
C ILE A 391 2.29 10.38 17.26
N SER A 392 1.79 10.38 18.50
CA SER A 392 0.82 9.40 19.00
C SER A 392 -0.59 9.52 18.41
N THR A 393 -0.92 10.67 17.83
CA THR A 393 -2.22 10.96 17.21
C THR A 393 -2.01 11.62 15.85
N PRO A 394 -2.98 11.56 14.93
CA PRO A 394 -2.85 12.21 13.62
C PRO A 394 -2.52 13.69 13.71
N GLU A 395 -3.20 14.43 14.59
CA GLU A 395 -3.01 15.88 14.74
C GLU A 395 -1.63 16.22 15.28
N ARG A 396 -1.17 15.48 16.30
CA ARG A 396 0.17 15.65 16.87
C ARG A 396 1.25 15.31 15.84
N MET A 397 1.09 14.20 15.12
CA MET A 397 2.04 13.79 14.09
C MET A 397 2.11 14.82 12.95
N ALA A 398 0.98 15.34 12.47
CA ALA A 398 0.96 16.42 11.48
C ALA A 398 1.66 17.68 12.01
N ALA A 399 1.35 18.12 13.23
CA ALA A 399 1.98 19.30 13.83
C ALA A 399 3.49 19.14 14.00
N THR A 400 3.95 17.94 14.37
CA THR A 400 5.36 17.59 14.51
C THR A 400 6.06 17.58 13.14
N LEU A 401 5.50 16.89 12.14
CA LEU A 401 6.15 16.75 10.83
C LEU A 401 6.13 18.02 9.98
N ARG A 402 5.29 19.01 10.31
CA ARG A 402 5.36 20.36 9.74
C ARG A 402 6.61 21.13 10.20
N GLN A 403 7.22 20.75 11.31
CA GLN A 403 8.42 21.40 11.83
C GLN A 403 9.65 20.72 11.24
N ARG A 404 10.42 21.46 10.43
CA ARG A 404 11.54 20.92 9.65
C ARG A 404 12.59 20.22 10.52
N HIS A 405 12.95 20.81 11.66
CA HIS A 405 13.94 20.30 12.60
C HIS A 405 13.51 19.03 13.35
N LEU A 406 12.21 18.71 13.38
CA LEU A 406 11.70 17.47 13.99
C LEU A 406 11.60 16.31 13.01
N GLN A 407 11.67 16.56 11.70
CA GLN A 407 11.48 15.51 10.70
C GLN A 407 12.52 14.40 10.82
N GLY A 408 13.81 14.72 10.96
CA GLY A 408 14.89 13.72 11.08
C GLY A 408 14.81 12.84 12.32
N ARG A 409 14.12 13.28 13.38
CA ARG A 409 13.87 12.49 14.59
C ARG A 409 12.88 11.35 14.32
N TYR A 410 11.92 11.56 13.44
CA TYR A 410 10.77 10.66 13.25
C TYR A 410 10.75 9.96 11.90
N LEU A 411 11.40 10.55 10.90
CA LEU A 411 11.52 10.05 9.53
C LEU A 411 13.00 9.77 9.24
N LEU A 412 13.28 8.80 8.36
CA LEU A 412 14.65 8.49 7.97
C LEU A 412 15.28 9.62 7.15
N ASP A 413 16.58 9.85 7.38
CA ASP A 413 17.38 10.81 6.62
C ASP A 413 17.84 10.21 5.29
N ALA A 414 17.81 11.02 4.22
CA ALA A 414 18.17 10.60 2.88
C ALA A 414 19.70 10.55 2.65
N THR A 415 20.40 9.88 3.55
CA THR A 415 21.86 9.65 3.53
C THR A 415 22.21 8.18 3.31
N ILE A 416 21.21 7.35 3.00
CA ILE A 416 21.33 5.89 2.93
C ILE A 416 22.31 5.48 1.82
N GLN A 417 23.37 4.75 2.20
CA GLN A 417 24.29 4.13 1.24
C GLN A 417 23.96 2.66 0.98
N ASN A 418 23.68 1.91 2.05
CA ASN A 418 23.35 0.49 1.97
C ASN A 418 22.04 0.25 2.74
N PRO A 419 20.92 -0.03 2.05
CA PRO A 419 19.65 -0.18 2.73
C PRO A 419 19.57 -1.51 3.46
N THR A 420 19.52 -1.46 4.79
CA THR A 420 19.33 -2.58 5.71
C THR A 420 18.21 -2.28 6.70
N ILE A 421 17.66 -3.32 7.33
CA ILE A 421 16.60 -3.18 8.34
C ILE A 421 17.07 -2.42 9.59
N ASP A 422 18.37 -2.27 9.81
CA ASP A 422 18.90 -1.61 11.02
C ASP A 422 18.63 -0.09 11.01
N MET A 423 18.48 0.53 9.83
CA MET A 423 18.31 1.98 9.72
C MET A 423 17.08 2.53 10.45
N VAL A 424 15.99 1.75 10.50
CA VAL A 424 14.74 2.17 11.16
C VAL A 424 14.81 2.07 12.69
N TRP A 425 15.88 1.47 13.23
CA TRP A 425 16.11 1.31 14.66
C TRP A 425 17.10 2.33 15.24
N GLU A 426 17.70 3.16 14.39
CA GLU A 426 18.66 4.19 14.79
C GLU A 426 17.96 5.55 14.93
N VAL A 427 18.32 6.32 15.96
CA VAL A 427 17.94 7.73 16.13
C VAL A 427 19.21 8.52 16.31
N GLU A 428 19.44 9.50 15.44
CA GLU A 428 20.52 10.45 15.61
C GLU A 428 20.03 11.57 16.55
N GLU A 429 20.42 11.52 17.82
CA GLU A 429 19.96 12.49 18.83
C GLU A 429 20.48 13.92 18.58
N GLU A 430 21.58 14.06 17.83
CA GLU A 430 22.22 15.36 17.53
C GLU A 430 21.38 16.22 16.60
N ALA A 431 20.62 15.61 15.66
CA ALA A 431 19.77 16.34 14.71
C ALA A 431 18.62 17.11 15.36
N VAL A 432 18.21 16.74 16.59
CA VAL A 432 17.08 17.34 17.32
C VAL A 432 17.42 18.72 17.89
N ARG A 433 18.71 19.09 17.95
CA ARG A 433 19.19 20.32 18.59
C ARG A 433 19.57 21.44 17.62
N LEU A 434 19.35 21.22 16.32
CA LEU A 434 19.67 22.20 15.29
C LEU A 434 18.57 23.26 15.19
N ASP A 435 18.98 24.52 15.03
CA ASP A 435 18.07 25.57 14.61
C ASP A 435 17.53 25.26 13.19
N GLU A 436 16.38 25.81 12.81
CA GLU A 436 15.70 25.45 11.56
C GLU A 436 16.56 25.66 10.30
N ASP A 437 17.42 26.68 10.33
CA ASP A 437 18.36 27.02 9.24
C ASP A 437 19.55 26.04 9.14
N ASP A 438 19.85 25.29 10.20
CA ASP A 438 20.98 24.35 10.27
C ASP A 438 20.58 22.91 9.92
N VAL A 439 19.29 22.63 9.72
CA VAL A 439 18.79 21.28 9.42
C VAL A 439 19.26 20.83 8.04
N PRO A 440 20.04 19.73 7.92
CA PRO A 440 20.51 19.26 6.62
C PRO A 440 19.36 19.00 5.65
N GLU A 441 19.53 19.34 4.36
CA GLU A 441 18.49 19.15 3.34
C GLU A 441 18.00 17.70 3.30
N THR A 442 18.84 16.72 3.61
CA THR A 442 18.55 15.28 3.65
C THR A 442 17.74 14.81 4.85
N SER A 443 17.62 15.62 5.91
CA SER A 443 17.06 15.14 7.18
C SER A 443 15.58 14.81 7.08
N GLY A 444 15.15 13.59 7.44
CA GLY A 444 13.76 13.16 7.37
C GLY A 444 13.16 13.15 5.95
N ARG A 445 13.97 12.86 4.92
CA ARG A 445 13.58 12.95 3.49
C ARG A 445 13.44 11.63 2.75
N VAL A 446 13.54 10.49 3.43
CA VAL A 446 13.35 9.18 2.77
C VAL A 446 11.87 8.98 2.41
N ARG A 447 11.52 9.35 1.17
CA ARG A 447 10.18 9.29 0.59
C ARG A 447 10.06 8.10 -0.36
N VAL A 448 9.66 6.97 0.21
CA VAL A 448 9.52 5.68 -0.50
C VAL A 448 8.11 5.48 -1.07
N ASP A 449 7.11 6.13 -0.49
CA ASP A 449 5.73 6.10 -0.94
C ASP A 449 5.49 7.17 -2.01
N LYS A 450 5.04 6.76 -3.19
CA LYS A 450 4.95 7.62 -4.37
C LYS A 450 3.59 7.53 -5.05
N VAL A 451 3.14 8.64 -5.64
CA VAL A 451 2.06 8.67 -6.64
C VAL A 451 2.63 9.33 -7.88
N LEU A 452 2.86 8.53 -8.91
CA LEU A 452 3.46 8.93 -10.18
C LEU A 452 2.38 8.97 -11.26
N TYR A 453 2.47 9.91 -12.19
CA TYR A 453 1.48 10.08 -13.24
C TYR A 453 2.11 10.25 -14.61
N ARG A 454 1.32 9.99 -15.65
CA ARG A 454 1.77 9.99 -17.03
C ARG A 454 0.79 10.77 -17.89
N THR A 455 1.31 11.52 -18.87
CA THR A 455 0.52 12.44 -19.70
C THR A 455 0.51 12.11 -21.20
N ASP A 456 1.51 11.36 -21.69
CA ASP A 456 1.63 10.93 -23.10
C ASP A 456 0.62 9.82 -23.47
N SER A 457 0.09 9.08 -22.49
CA SER A 457 -0.92 8.04 -22.70
C SER A 457 -2.36 8.57 -22.75
N LEU A 458 -2.57 9.87 -22.53
CA LEU A 458 -3.90 10.48 -22.50
C LEU A 458 -4.48 10.65 -23.90
N GLY A 459 -5.81 10.68 -23.98
CA GLY A 459 -6.49 11.09 -25.22
C GLY A 459 -6.05 12.48 -25.64
N GLY A 460 -5.79 12.70 -26.93
CA GLY A 460 -5.16 13.93 -27.45
C GLY A 460 -5.86 15.25 -27.07
N GLU A 461 -7.14 15.20 -26.71
CA GLU A 461 -7.98 16.31 -26.29
C GLU A 461 -8.02 16.55 -24.76
N CYS A 462 -7.35 15.72 -23.96
CA CYS A 462 -7.41 15.75 -22.50
C CYS A 462 -6.15 16.36 -21.89
N THR A 463 -6.35 17.10 -20.80
CA THR A 463 -5.29 17.57 -19.90
C THR A 463 -5.47 16.95 -18.53
N VAL A 464 -4.36 16.58 -17.90
CA VAL A 464 -4.31 16.21 -16.48
C VAL A 464 -3.25 17.08 -15.83
N THR A 465 -3.63 17.81 -14.79
CA THR A 465 -2.73 18.71 -14.08
C THR A 465 -2.77 18.37 -12.60
N PRO A 466 -1.64 18.02 -11.97
CA PRO A 466 -1.58 17.90 -10.52
C PRO A 466 -1.92 19.24 -9.87
N VAL A 467 -2.90 19.27 -8.98
CA VAL A 467 -3.34 20.49 -8.27
C VAL A 467 -3.06 20.46 -6.78
N GLY A 468 -2.81 19.28 -6.21
CA GLY A 468 -2.33 19.21 -4.84
C GLY A 468 -1.76 17.88 -4.42
N TYR A 469 -0.80 17.92 -3.50
CA TYR A 469 -0.16 16.79 -2.87
C TYR A 469 -0.25 16.90 -1.34
N ARG A 470 -0.59 15.80 -0.68
CA ARG A 470 -0.69 15.78 0.79
C ARG A 470 0.04 14.57 1.36
N SER A 471 0.86 14.82 2.36
CA SER A 471 1.34 13.78 3.28
C SER A 471 0.32 13.65 4.40
N VAL A 472 -0.22 12.46 4.61
CA VAL A 472 -1.36 12.22 5.48
C VAL A 472 -0.97 11.35 6.66
N THR A 473 -1.16 11.89 7.86
CA THR A 473 -0.79 11.27 9.15
C THR A 473 -1.97 10.58 9.84
N GLN A 474 -3.08 10.39 9.13
CA GLN A 474 -4.31 9.80 9.67
C GLN A 474 -4.11 8.40 10.27
N PHE A 475 -3.07 7.68 9.87
CA PHE A 475 -2.71 6.37 10.43
C PHE A 475 -1.62 6.41 11.53
N ALA A 476 -1.39 7.57 12.15
CA ALA A 476 -0.54 7.69 13.33
C ALA A 476 -0.89 6.61 14.39
N GLY A 477 0.14 5.90 14.86
CA GLY A 477 0.03 4.78 15.80
C GLY A 477 -0.49 3.46 15.21
N LEU A 478 -0.76 3.39 13.89
CA LEU A 478 -1.28 2.20 13.22
C LEU A 478 -0.32 1.61 12.19
N THR A 479 0.63 2.38 11.70
CA THR A 479 1.63 1.96 10.72
C THR A 479 2.92 2.74 10.95
N ASP A 480 3.99 2.34 10.28
CA ASP A 480 5.31 2.95 10.25
C ASP A 480 5.58 3.76 8.97
N HIS A 481 4.52 4.07 8.21
CA HIS A 481 4.57 4.92 7.02
C HIS A 481 3.64 6.14 7.09
N VAL A 482 4.09 7.25 6.53
CA VAL A 482 3.23 8.40 6.22
C VAL A 482 2.53 8.15 4.89
N SER A 483 1.21 8.16 4.87
CA SER A 483 0.44 7.97 3.64
C SER A 483 0.54 9.20 2.74
N VAL A 484 0.30 9.05 1.45
CA VAL A 484 0.38 10.18 0.50
C VAL A 484 -0.80 10.18 -0.46
N CYS A 485 -1.26 11.36 -0.86
CA CYS A 485 -2.27 11.50 -1.91
C CYS A 485 -1.92 12.60 -2.91
N LEU A 486 -2.35 12.41 -4.15
CA LEU A 486 -2.22 13.36 -5.24
C LEU A 486 -3.59 13.60 -5.88
N THR A 487 -3.97 14.87 -5.96
CA THR A 487 -5.18 15.34 -6.61
C THR A 487 -4.82 15.92 -7.98
N PHE A 488 -5.55 15.49 -8.99
CA PHE A 488 -5.42 15.92 -10.37
C PHE A 488 -6.67 16.69 -10.78
N ARG A 489 -6.51 17.75 -11.56
CA ARG A 489 -7.60 18.38 -12.28
C ARG A 489 -7.59 17.88 -13.71
N MET A 490 -8.71 17.29 -14.12
CA MET A 490 -8.93 16.83 -15.49
C MET A 490 -9.61 17.94 -16.28
N GLY A 491 -9.11 18.22 -17.49
CA GLY A 491 -9.64 19.26 -18.36
C GLY A 491 -9.58 18.91 -19.84
N ARG A 492 -10.05 19.84 -20.66
CA ARG A 492 -9.94 19.82 -22.12
C ARG A 492 -8.77 20.69 -22.57
N LYS A 493 -8.09 20.27 -23.64
CA LYS A 493 -7.18 21.16 -24.38
C LYS A 493 -7.93 22.21 -25.19
#